data_AF-A0A7L2UH06-F1
#
_entry.id   AF-A0A7L2UH06-F1
#
_cell.length_a   1.000
_cell.length_b   1.000
_cell.length_c   1.000
_cell.angle_alpha   90.00
_cell.angle_beta   90.00
_cell.angle_gamma   90.00
#
_symmetry.space_group_name_H-M   'P 1'
#
loop_
_entity.id
_entity.type
_entity.pdbx_description
1 polymer ?
#
loop_
_entity_poly.entity_id
_entity_poly.type
_entity_poly.pdbx_seq_one_letter_code
_entity_poly.pdbx_strand_id
1 'polypeptide(L)'
;QVSEVLSEEKCRLSVSGWFHGPSIVRPERHIEAPLPRSPHIPYDHEILYEWINLVYLDMDSQAQIQEEFEERSEILLKDFLKKEKYQLLCEALENKEIQWSSRGPANKRLYETAEEDSLPDILKKFLQFLRSEALFLLLSNFTGLKLHFLAPSDEDEDAGQGRAADTTGHGSPKPEQEETEQHVDSNSHQPDQPDNIPEAQDSETQNGAGTPVCAGELRRWTHGHYTLVHDTQATEFALDLLFFCGCEDWEPEYGGFTSYIAKGEDEELLTVNPEDNCLALVYRDKETMKFVKYINHRSLARLKKHLNRIGFWDFSFVYYE
;
A
#
# COMPACT_ATOMS: atom_id res chain seq x y z
N GLN A 1 10.78 -2.79 27.49
CA GLN A 1 10.95 -1.44 26.90
C GLN A 1 11.68 -0.53 27.89
N VAL A 2 12.29 0.55 27.41
CA VAL A 2 12.70 1.71 28.23
C VAL A 2 11.72 2.83 27.89
N SER A 3 11.01 3.37 28.88
CA SER A 3 10.08 4.47 28.64
C SER A 3 10.83 5.73 28.20
N GLU A 4 10.12 6.63 27.51
CA GLU A 4 10.67 7.91 27.09
C GLU A 4 11.26 8.69 28.28
N VAL A 5 12.42 9.32 28.04
CA VAL A 5 13.04 10.22 29.00
C VAL A 5 12.42 11.61 28.84
N LEU A 6 11.65 12.04 29.83
CA LEU A 6 10.94 13.32 29.82
C LEU A 6 11.76 14.48 30.40
N SER A 7 12.92 14.21 31.00
CA SER A 7 13.77 15.26 31.54
C SER A 7 14.55 15.94 30.42
N GLU A 8 14.38 17.25 30.27
CA GLU A 8 15.18 18.05 29.32
C GLU A 8 16.61 18.29 29.82
N GLU A 9 16.82 18.22 31.14
CA GLU A 9 18.09 18.57 31.79
C GLU A 9 18.95 17.35 32.14
N LYS A 10 18.35 16.18 32.34
CA LYS A 10 19.03 15.00 32.86
C LYS A 10 19.21 13.94 31.80
N CYS A 11 20.40 13.34 31.76
CA CYS A 11 20.73 12.23 30.87
C CYS A 11 20.66 10.89 31.62
N ARG A 12 20.01 9.89 31.02
CA ARG A 12 20.01 8.50 31.51
C ARG A 12 21.26 7.78 31.02
N LEU A 13 22.22 7.54 31.91
CA LEU A 13 23.39 6.70 31.63
C LEU A 13 23.17 5.27 32.16
N SER A 14 23.49 4.24 31.37
CA SER A 14 23.39 2.84 31.80
C SER A 14 24.45 1.97 31.15
N VAL A 15 24.90 0.93 31.86
CA VAL A 15 25.66 -0.20 31.29
C VAL A 15 24.68 -1.36 31.11
N SER A 16 24.60 -1.92 29.91
CA SER A 16 23.68 -3.01 29.56
C SER A 16 24.37 -4.07 28.71
N GLY A 17 23.91 -5.31 28.82
CA GLY A 17 24.41 -6.45 28.04
C GLY A 17 23.73 -7.75 28.47
N TRP A 18 24.20 -8.86 27.91
CA TRP A 18 23.68 -10.20 28.21
C TRP A 18 24.82 -11.15 28.54
N PHE A 19 24.58 -12.08 29.48
CA PHE A 19 25.43 -13.26 29.63
C PHE A 19 24.97 -14.34 28.66
N HIS A 20 25.89 -14.92 27.91
CA HIS A 20 25.59 -15.92 26.89
C HIS A 20 25.54 -17.34 27.48
N GLY A 21 24.77 -18.21 26.82
CA GLY A 21 24.63 -19.62 27.16
C GLY A 21 24.19 -20.45 25.95
N PRO A 22 23.86 -21.73 26.13
CA PRO A 22 23.36 -22.59 25.06
C PRO A 22 22.11 -22.02 24.38
N SER A 23 21.96 -22.26 23.08
CA SER A 23 20.81 -21.80 22.31
C SER A 23 19.50 -22.43 22.82
N ILE A 24 18.48 -21.59 23.00
CA ILE A 24 17.13 -22.00 23.39
C ILE A 24 16.25 -21.97 22.13
N VAL A 25 15.45 -23.02 21.93
CA VAL A 25 14.49 -23.07 20.81
C VAL A 25 13.36 -22.07 21.07
N ARG A 26 13.16 -21.13 20.14
CA ARG A 26 12.04 -20.19 20.19
C ARG A 26 10.75 -20.95 19.81
N PRO A 27 9.65 -20.81 20.56
CA PRO A 27 8.36 -21.38 20.17
C PRO A 27 7.88 -20.90 18.80
N GLU A 28 6.93 -21.62 18.23
CA GLU A 28 6.27 -21.18 16.99
C GLU A 28 5.66 -19.79 17.16
N ARG A 29 5.78 -18.99 16.10
CA ARG A 29 5.36 -17.59 16.12
C ARG A 29 3.84 -17.53 16.02
N HIS A 30 3.23 -16.70 16.87
CA HIS A 30 1.82 -16.39 16.75
C HIS A 30 1.56 -15.50 15.52
N ILE A 31 0.75 -16.00 14.59
CA ILE A 31 0.29 -15.26 13.41
C ILE A 31 -1.03 -14.59 13.74
N GLU A 32 -1.08 -13.27 13.62
CA GLU A 32 -2.32 -12.50 13.79
C GLU A 32 -3.17 -12.59 12.54
N ALA A 33 -4.49 -12.57 12.72
CA ALA A 33 -5.40 -12.43 11.59
C ALA A 33 -5.15 -11.10 10.87
N PRO A 34 -5.01 -11.09 9.54
CA PRO A 34 -4.88 -9.85 8.77
C PRO A 34 -6.15 -9.01 8.88
N LEU A 35 -6.05 -7.72 8.57
CA LEU A 35 -7.23 -6.88 8.43
C LEU A 35 -8.14 -7.46 7.33
N PRO A 36 -9.47 -7.48 7.52
CA PRO A 36 -10.40 -7.92 6.49
C PRO A 36 -10.19 -7.12 5.21
N ARG A 37 -10.04 -7.84 4.10
CA ARG A 37 -9.97 -7.27 2.75
C ARG A 37 -11.34 -7.35 2.09
N SER A 38 -11.70 -6.32 1.34
CA SER A 38 -12.94 -6.29 0.56
C SER A 38 -12.68 -5.77 -0.85
N PRO A 39 -13.41 -6.25 -1.86
CA PRO A 39 -13.37 -5.66 -3.19
C PRO A 39 -13.93 -4.23 -3.17
N HIS A 40 -13.81 -3.54 -4.30
CA HIS A 40 -14.40 -2.22 -4.45
C HIS A 40 -15.93 -2.26 -4.28
N ILE A 41 -16.48 -1.12 -3.84
CA ILE A 41 -17.92 -0.89 -3.77
C ILE A 41 -18.35 -0.24 -5.09
N PRO A 42 -19.29 -0.85 -5.84
CA PRO A 42 -19.83 -0.24 -7.05
C PRO A 42 -20.42 1.13 -6.72
N TYR A 43 -19.96 2.15 -7.43
CA TYR A 43 -20.41 3.53 -7.22
C TYR A 43 -20.24 4.34 -8.49
N ASP A 44 -21.12 5.32 -8.69
CA ASP A 44 -21.03 6.21 -9.84
C ASP A 44 -19.74 7.06 -9.83
N HIS A 45 -19.06 7.16 -10.96
CA HIS A 45 -17.84 7.96 -11.14
C HIS A 45 -18.01 9.43 -10.72
N GLU A 46 -19.23 9.95 -10.64
CA GLU A 46 -19.55 11.27 -10.10
C GLU A 46 -18.99 11.52 -8.68
N ILE A 47 -18.76 10.46 -7.88
CA ILE A 47 -18.15 10.60 -6.55
C ILE A 47 -16.75 11.21 -6.60
N LEU A 48 -15.98 10.99 -7.67
CA LEU A 48 -14.66 11.58 -7.83
C LEU A 48 -14.76 13.11 -7.90
N TYR A 49 -15.73 13.62 -8.68
CA TYR A 49 -15.99 15.05 -8.82
C TYR A 49 -16.56 15.66 -7.54
N GLU A 50 -17.15 14.89 -6.64
CA GLU A 50 -17.59 15.40 -5.34
C GLU A 50 -16.41 15.65 -4.39
N TRP A 51 -15.40 14.78 -4.41
CA TRP A 51 -14.34 14.74 -3.39
C TRP A 51 -13.00 15.33 -3.83
N ILE A 52 -12.56 15.00 -5.04
CA ILE A 52 -11.19 15.21 -5.49
C ILE A 52 -11.03 16.58 -6.16
N ASN A 53 -9.87 17.20 -5.95
CA ASN A 53 -9.44 18.36 -6.71
C ASN A 53 -9.33 18.01 -8.22
N LEU A 54 -9.96 18.82 -9.07
CA LEU A 54 -10.16 18.50 -10.49
C LEU A 54 -8.86 18.34 -11.28
N VAL A 55 -7.75 18.92 -10.81
CA VAL A 55 -6.42 18.73 -11.41
C VAL A 55 -6.05 17.25 -11.47
N TYR A 56 -6.46 16.45 -10.48
CA TYR A 56 -6.16 15.01 -10.44
C TYR A 56 -7.12 14.16 -11.28
N LEU A 57 -8.17 14.76 -11.84
CA LEU A 57 -9.10 14.09 -12.76
C LEU A 57 -8.78 14.37 -14.23
N ASP A 58 -7.84 15.27 -14.48
CA ASP A 58 -7.32 15.56 -15.81
C ASP A 58 -6.40 14.43 -16.29
N MET A 59 -6.56 14.01 -17.54
CA MET A 59 -5.84 12.85 -18.10
C MET A 59 -4.35 13.13 -18.29
N ASP A 60 -3.98 14.35 -18.69
CA ASP A 60 -2.57 14.72 -18.86
C ASP A 60 -1.86 14.73 -17.50
N SER A 61 -2.55 15.22 -16.47
CA SER A 61 -2.08 15.19 -15.09
C SER A 61 -1.94 13.76 -14.56
N GLN A 62 -2.90 12.88 -14.84
CA GLN A 62 -2.82 11.45 -14.50
C GLN A 62 -1.61 10.77 -15.15
N ALA A 63 -1.36 11.03 -16.43
CA ALA A 63 -0.22 10.45 -17.15
C ALA A 63 1.13 10.90 -16.54
N GLN A 64 1.27 12.18 -16.17
CA GLN A 64 2.47 12.68 -15.50
C GLN A 64 2.66 12.06 -14.10
N ILE A 65 1.57 11.89 -13.36
CA ILE A 65 1.58 11.23 -12.05
C ILE A 65 2.04 9.78 -12.20
N GLN A 66 1.52 9.06 -13.19
CA GLN A 66 1.89 7.69 -13.47
C GLN A 66 3.38 7.57 -13.82
N GLU A 67 3.90 8.43 -14.70
CA GLU A 67 5.32 8.44 -15.07
C GLU A 67 6.23 8.66 -13.85
N GLU A 68 5.91 9.63 -12.99
CA GLU A 68 6.68 9.85 -11.75
C GLU A 68 6.57 8.66 -10.79
N PHE A 69 5.37 8.07 -10.68
CA PHE A 69 5.15 6.92 -9.81
C PHE A 69 5.88 5.67 -10.29
N GLU A 70 5.94 5.41 -11.59
CA GLU A 70 6.69 4.28 -12.15
C GLU A 70 8.19 4.41 -11.91
N GLU A 71 8.74 5.63 -11.95
CA GLU A 71 10.16 5.87 -11.67
C GLU A 71 10.49 5.69 -10.19
N ARG A 72 9.63 6.18 -9.29
CA ARG A 72 9.96 6.31 -7.86
C ARG A 72 9.26 5.29 -6.96
N SER A 73 8.23 4.61 -7.45
CA SER A 73 7.30 3.77 -6.71
C SER A 73 6.60 4.49 -5.53
N GLU A 74 6.59 5.83 -5.57
CA GLU A 74 5.97 6.68 -4.56
C GLU A 74 5.60 8.04 -5.17
N ILE A 75 4.53 8.65 -4.65
CA ILE A 75 4.19 10.03 -4.96
C ILE A 75 3.40 10.69 -3.83
N LEU A 76 3.52 12.01 -3.69
CA LEU A 76 2.76 12.82 -2.74
C LEU A 76 1.90 13.87 -3.48
N LEU A 77 0.59 13.67 -3.49
CA LEU A 77 -0.36 14.57 -4.15
C LEU A 77 -0.91 15.59 -3.14
N LYS A 78 -0.54 16.86 -3.32
CA LYS A 78 -0.95 17.97 -2.43
C LYS A 78 -2.33 18.51 -2.78
N ASP A 79 -3.04 19.02 -1.79
CA ASP A 79 -4.41 19.53 -1.99
C ASP A 79 -5.31 18.51 -2.72
N PHE A 80 -5.23 17.24 -2.32
CA PHE A 80 -5.87 16.13 -3.01
C PHE A 80 -7.40 16.25 -2.99
N LEU A 81 -7.97 16.55 -1.82
CA LEU A 81 -9.39 16.83 -1.72
C LEU A 81 -9.68 18.29 -2.02
N LYS A 82 -10.89 18.53 -2.52
CA LYS A 82 -11.46 19.87 -2.55
C LYS A 82 -11.45 20.48 -1.15
N LYS A 83 -11.06 21.74 -1.06
CA LYS A 83 -10.81 22.43 0.22
C LYS A 83 -12.02 22.37 1.16
N GLU A 84 -13.23 22.54 0.63
CA GLU A 84 -14.48 22.46 1.38
C GLU A 84 -14.74 21.06 1.96
N LYS A 85 -14.37 20.00 1.22
CA LYS A 85 -14.51 18.62 1.69
C LYS A 85 -13.50 18.30 2.78
N TYR A 86 -12.25 18.72 2.59
CA TYR A 86 -11.21 18.57 3.59
C TYR A 86 -11.58 19.25 4.92
N GLN A 87 -12.10 20.48 4.86
CA GLN A 87 -12.56 21.21 6.05
C GLN A 87 -13.68 20.47 6.79
N LEU A 88 -14.69 19.97 6.07
CA LEU A 88 -15.76 19.17 6.67
C LEU A 88 -15.25 17.87 7.33
N LEU A 89 -14.23 17.23 6.75
CA LEU A 89 -13.60 16.06 7.37
C LEU A 89 -12.90 16.42 8.67
N CYS A 90 -12.07 17.47 8.65
CA CYS A 90 -11.35 17.92 9.84
C CYS A 90 -12.31 18.31 10.97
N GLU A 91 -13.40 19.03 10.68
CA GLU A 91 -14.43 19.36 11.67
C GLU A 91 -15.09 18.11 12.25
N ALA A 92 -15.42 17.13 11.41
CA ALA A 92 -16.05 15.89 11.87
C ALA A 92 -15.12 15.00 12.70
N LEU A 93 -13.82 15.01 12.44
CA LEU A 93 -12.81 14.25 13.21
C LEU A 93 -12.66 14.75 14.65
N GLU A 94 -13.00 16.02 14.91
CA GLU A 94 -13.02 16.59 16.26
C GLU A 94 -14.28 16.20 17.06
N ASN A 95 -15.20 15.42 16.47
CA ASN A 95 -16.40 14.95 17.14
C ASN A 95 -16.07 13.97 18.28
N LYS A 96 -16.49 14.31 19.50
CA LYS A 96 -16.28 13.53 20.72
C LYS A 96 -17.10 12.24 20.80
N GLU A 97 -18.10 12.09 19.94
CA GLU A 97 -18.95 10.89 19.89
C GLU A 97 -18.29 9.72 19.15
N ILE A 98 -17.22 9.98 18.37
CA ILE A 98 -16.44 8.94 17.70
C ILE A 98 -15.85 8.02 18.77
N GLN A 99 -16.15 6.73 18.65
CA GLN A 99 -15.59 5.70 19.52
C GLN A 99 -14.23 5.27 18.98
N TRP A 100 -13.20 5.46 19.79
CA TRP A 100 -11.82 5.10 19.48
C TRP A 100 -11.41 3.88 20.30
N SER A 101 -10.83 2.87 19.65
CA SER A 101 -10.31 1.66 20.28
C SER A 101 -8.80 1.57 20.12
N SER A 102 -8.09 1.26 21.22
CA SER A 102 -6.63 1.11 21.18
C SER A 102 -6.23 -0.21 20.51
N ARG A 103 -5.30 -0.14 19.56
CA ARG A 103 -4.75 -1.28 18.82
C ARG A 103 -3.43 -1.71 19.41
N GLY A 104 -3.32 -3.00 19.72
CA GLY A 104 -2.11 -3.66 20.18
C GLY A 104 -1.76 -4.90 19.34
N PRO A 105 -0.89 -5.80 19.83
CA PRO A 105 -0.15 -5.71 21.09
C PRO A 105 1.05 -4.75 21.01
N ALA A 106 1.57 -4.30 22.15
CA ALA A 106 2.63 -3.28 22.26
C ALA A 106 3.96 -3.66 21.58
N ASN A 107 4.25 -4.94 21.39
CA ASN A 107 5.44 -5.37 20.63
C ASN A 107 5.25 -5.27 19.10
N LYS A 108 4.12 -4.76 18.62
CA LYS A 108 3.80 -4.55 17.21
C LYS A 108 3.27 -3.15 16.94
N ARG A 109 2.36 -2.65 17.78
CA ARG A 109 1.68 -1.38 17.58
C ARG A 109 1.06 -0.83 18.85
N LEU A 110 0.91 0.48 18.89
CA LEU A 110 0.08 1.21 19.83
C LEU A 110 -0.46 2.45 19.12
N TYR A 111 -1.73 2.44 18.75
CA TYR A 111 -2.44 3.61 18.23
C TYR A 111 -3.93 3.40 18.45
N GLU A 112 -4.77 4.32 17.98
CA GLU A 112 -6.22 4.20 18.09
C GLU A 112 -6.87 4.13 16.70
N THR A 113 -7.90 3.30 16.58
CA THR A 113 -8.74 3.16 15.39
C THR A 113 -10.16 3.57 15.72
N ALA A 114 -10.85 4.18 14.76
CA ALA A 114 -12.26 4.51 14.94
C ALA A 114 -13.16 3.28 14.67
N GLU A 115 -14.19 3.11 15.49
CA GLU A 115 -15.28 2.17 15.21
C GLU A 115 -16.20 2.77 14.13
N GLU A 116 -16.31 2.12 12.97
CA GLU A 116 -16.96 2.68 11.78
C GLU A 116 -18.44 3.05 12.02
N ASP A 117 -19.16 2.29 12.83
CA ASP A 117 -20.56 2.55 13.18
C ASP A 117 -20.76 3.88 13.91
N SER A 118 -19.75 4.31 14.69
CA SER A 118 -19.78 5.55 15.47
C SER A 118 -19.47 6.81 14.66
N LEU A 119 -19.03 6.64 13.40
CA LEU A 119 -18.55 7.76 12.60
C LEU A 119 -19.71 8.68 12.14
N PRO A 120 -19.51 10.01 12.16
CA PRO A 120 -20.32 10.97 11.43
C PRO A 120 -20.45 10.63 9.94
N ASP A 121 -21.58 11.00 9.33
CA ASP A 121 -21.91 10.66 7.94
C ASP A 121 -20.84 11.08 6.93
N ILE A 122 -20.21 12.24 7.12
CA ILE A 122 -19.18 12.72 6.19
C ILE A 122 -17.93 11.82 6.21
N LEU A 123 -17.54 11.29 7.38
CA LEU A 123 -16.41 10.37 7.50
C LEU A 123 -16.77 9.00 6.91
N LYS A 124 -18.00 8.52 7.12
CA LYS A 124 -18.52 7.29 6.48
C LYS A 124 -18.52 7.39 4.96
N LYS A 125 -18.99 8.51 4.41
CA LYS A 125 -18.96 8.77 2.96
C LYS A 125 -17.55 8.85 2.41
N PHE A 126 -16.60 9.40 3.17
CA PHE A 126 -15.20 9.42 2.74
C PHE A 126 -14.57 8.02 2.77
N LEU A 127 -14.86 7.20 3.79
CA LEU A 127 -14.46 5.79 3.80
C LEU A 127 -15.08 5.02 2.63
N GLN A 128 -16.33 5.30 2.27
CA GLN A 128 -16.98 4.73 1.09
C GLN A 128 -16.28 5.17 -0.20
N PHE A 129 -15.90 6.44 -0.33
CA PHE A 129 -15.09 6.94 -1.44
C PHE A 129 -13.75 6.21 -1.54
N LEU A 130 -13.04 6.03 -0.42
CA LEU A 130 -11.79 5.26 -0.37
C LEU A 130 -11.96 3.78 -0.75
N ARG A 131 -13.18 3.24 -0.65
CA ARG A 131 -13.50 1.86 -1.07
C ARG A 131 -14.21 1.80 -2.43
N SER A 132 -14.42 2.93 -3.10
CA SER A 132 -15.25 2.99 -4.30
C SER A 132 -14.55 2.44 -5.54
N GLU A 133 -15.32 1.81 -6.43
CA GLU A 133 -14.85 1.34 -7.74
C GLU A 133 -14.14 2.45 -8.53
N ALA A 134 -14.70 3.66 -8.49
CA ALA A 134 -14.13 4.83 -9.14
C ALA A 134 -12.73 5.19 -8.63
N LEU A 135 -12.47 5.07 -7.32
CA LEU A 135 -11.12 5.31 -6.78
C LEU A 135 -10.15 4.20 -7.15
N PHE A 136 -10.58 2.93 -7.16
CA PHE A 136 -9.72 1.83 -7.63
C PHE A 136 -9.25 2.06 -9.06
N LEU A 137 -10.13 2.51 -9.95
CA LEU A 137 -9.75 2.87 -11.32
C LEU A 137 -8.82 4.09 -11.35
N LEU A 138 -9.10 5.13 -10.58
CA LEU A 138 -8.23 6.31 -10.51
C LEU A 138 -6.82 5.97 -10.00
N LEU A 139 -6.71 5.12 -8.97
CA LEU A 139 -5.42 4.64 -8.47
C LEU A 139 -4.69 3.80 -9.50
N SER A 140 -5.41 3.00 -10.30
CA SER A 140 -4.82 2.30 -11.44
C SER A 140 -4.17 3.29 -12.41
N ASN A 141 -4.90 4.37 -12.76
CA ASN A 141 -4.38 5.42 -13.64
C ASN A 141 -3.19 6.19 -13.05
N PHE A 142 -3.09 6.34 -11.72
CA PHE A 142 -1.95 7.00 -11.09
C PHE A 142 -0.71 6.13 -10.97
N THR A 143 -0.85 4.81 -11.04
CA THR A 143 0.22 3.89 -10.60
C THR A 143 0.61 2.84 -11.62
N GLY A 144 -0.17 2.67 -12.69
CA GLY A 144 -0.02 1.56 -13.64
C GLY A 144 -0.48 0.21 -13.10
N LEU A 145 -0.84 0.11 -11.81
CA LEU A 145 -1.30 -1.15 -11.20
C LEU A 145 -2.69 -1.54 -11.68
N LYS A 146 -2.95 -2.84 -11.85
CA LYS A 146 -4.24 -3.39 -12.28
C LYS A 146 -5.21 -3.51 -11.10
N LEU A 147 -5.57 -2.38 -10.48
CA LEU A 147 -6.56 -2.35 -9.39
C LEU A 147 -8.00 -2.34 -9.90
N HIS A 148 -8.22 -2.22 -11.21
CA HIS A 148 -9.54 -2.24 -11.82
C HIS A 148 -9.54 -2.95 -13.16
N PHE A 149 -10.63 -3.64 -13.51
CA PHE A 149 -10.72 -4.41 -14.76
C PHE A 149 -10.64 -3.52 -16.03
N LEU A 150 -11.10 -2.28 -15.95
CA LEU A 150 -10.99 -1.27 -17.03
C LEU A 150 -9.63 -0.58 -17.13
N ALA A 151 -8.72 -0.77 -16.17
CA ALA A 151 -7.38 -0.21 -16.30
C ALA A 151 -6.66 -0.85 -17.50
N PRO A 152 -5.71 -0.19 -18.16
CA PRO A 152 -4.88 -0.82 -19.18
C PRO A 152 -4.18 -2.07 -18.62
N SER A 153 -3.94 -3.08 -19.45
CA SER A 153 -3.00 -4.16 -19.12
C SER A 153 -1.80 -4.10 -20.07
N ASP A 154 -0.63 -4.55 -19.60
CA ASP A 154 0.58 -4.63 -20.43
C ASP A 154 0.35 -5.45 -21.72
N GLU A 155 -0.64 -6.36 -21.72
CA GLU A 155 -1.05 -7.15 -22.89
C GLU A 155 -1.82 -6.35 -23.94
N ASP A 156 -2.44 -5.22 -23.58
CA ASP A 156 -3.22 -4.37 -24.50
C ASP A 156 -2.32 -3.49 -25.39
N GLU A 157 -1.06 -3.24 -25.00
CA GLU A 157 -0.12 -2.42 -25.77
C GLU A 157 0.45 -3.16 -27.00
N ASP A 158 0.62 -4.48 -26.92
CA ASP A 158 1.15 -5.31 -28.01
C ASP A 158 0.11 -5.58 -29.12
N ALA A 159 -1.19 -5.38 -28.85
CA ALA A 159 -2.25 -5.54 -29.84
C ALA A 159 -2.44 -4.31 -30.77
N GLY A 160 -1.83 -3.16 -30.42
CA GLY A 160 -2.01 -1.88 -31.12
C GLY A 160 -1.02 -1.61 -32.26
N GLN A 161 0.14 -2.28 -32.31
CA GLN A 161 1.17 -2.06 -33.34
C GLN A 161 1.03 -3.04 -34.51
N GLY A 162 -0.08 -2.97 -35.23
CA GLY A 162 -0.29 -3.89 -36.33
C GLY A 162 -1.45 -3.57 -37.24
N ARG A 163 -1.46 -2.38 -37.87
CA ARG A 163 -1.93 -2.14 -39.26
C ARG A 163 -2.02 -0.65 -39.57
N ALA A 164 -0.98 -0.12 -40.20
CA ALA A 164 -1.09 1.00 -41.12
C ALA A 164 -0.52 0.56 -42.48
N ALA A 165 -1.27 0.83 -43.54
CA ALA A 165 -1.13 0.29 -44.88
C ALA A 165 -0.13 1.07 -45.76
N ASP A 166 0.51 0.35 -46.68
CA ASP A 166 0.82 0.69 -48.10
C ASP A 166 1.86 -0.34 -48.60
N THR A 167 1.89 -0.92 -49.81
CA THR A 167 1.45 -0.48 -51.14
C THR A 167 1.41 -1.69 -52.11
N THR A 168 0.72 -1.47 -53.22
CA THR A 168 0.56 -2.23 -54.48
C THR A 168 1.78 -2.97 -55.08
N GLY A 169 1.53 -4.17 -55.66
CA GLY A 169 1.82 -4.45 -57.08
C GLY A 169 3.03 -5.33 -57.50
N HIS A 170 2.72 -6.61 -57.80
CA HIS A 170 3.26 -7.48 -58.89
C HIS A 170 4.75 -7.89 -59.00
N GLY A 171 4.96 -9.23 -59.10
CA GLY A 171 6.04 -9.84 -59.90
C GLY A 171 6.68 -11.13 -59.34
N SER A 172 6.22 -12.31 -59.75
CA SER A 172 6.98 -13.59 -59.71
C SER A 172 8.04 -13.61 -60.84
N PRO A 173 9.04 -14.55 -60.94
CA PRO A 173 9.13 -15.89 -60.32
C PRO A 173 10.53 -16.42 -59.85
N LYS A 174 10.48 -17.59 -59.17
CA LYS A 174 11.44 -18.73 -58.97
C LYS A 174 12.81 -18.73 -59.68
N PRO A 175 13.86 -19.42 -59.13
CA PRO A 175 13.99 -20.91 -59.20
C PRO A 175 14.62 -21.61 -57.95
N GLU A 176 14.27 -22.88 -57.66
CA GLU A 176 15.09 -24.13 -57.72
C GLU A 176 15.74 -24.50 -56.36
N GLN A 177 15.22 -25.53 -55.68
CA GLN A 177 15.68 -26.94 -55.63
C GLN A 177 16.90 -27.15 -54.71
N GLU A 178 16.72 -27.87 -53.61
CA GLU A 178 17.41 -29.14 -53.39
C GLU A 178 16.74 -29.95 -52.27
N GLU A 179 16.58 -31.23 -52.57
CA GLU A 179 16.00 -32.31 -51.77
C GLU A 179 17.03 -32.86 -50.80
N THR A 180 16.61 -33.35 -49.63
CA THR A 180 16.93 -34.73 -49.25
C THR A 180 16.03 -35.25 -48.14
N GLU A 181 15.61 -36.50 -48.33
CA GLU A 181 14.58 -37.24 -47.62
C GLU A 181 15.11 -38.01 -46.39
N GLN A 182 14.22 -38.17 -45.40
CA GLN A 182 13.78 -39.42 -44.72
C GLN A 182 14.80 -40.40 -44.12
N HIS A 183 14.48 -40.83 -42.87
CA HIS A 183 14.50 -42.22 -42.34
C HIS A 183 13.91 -42.14 -40.90
N VAL A 184 12.64 -42.42 -40.61
CA VAL A 184 11.89 -43.69 -40.47
C VAL A 184 12.41 -44.67 -39.41
N ASP A 185 11.67 -44.69 -38.29
CA ASP A 185 11.25 -45.77 -37.37
C ASP A 185 12.20 -46.89 -36.93
N SER A 186 12.20 -47.14 -35.62
CA SER A 186 12.09 -48.51 -35.09
C SER A 186 11.52 -48.53 -33.66
N ASN A 187 10.51 -49.37 -33.52
CA ASN A 187 9.69 -49.64 -32.34
C ASN A 187 10.12 -51.01 -31.77
N SER A 188 10.27 -51.16 -30.45
CA SER A 188 10.36 -52.50 -29.80
C SER A 188 10.02 -52.45 -28.31
N HIS A 189 9.44 -53.55 -27.83
CA HIS A 189 8.47 -53.69 -26.75
C HIS A 189 8.99 -53.72 -25.28
N GLN A 190 8.06 -53.42 -24.37
CA GLN A 190 7.95 -53.76 -22.92
C GLN A 190 7.97 -55.30 -22.65
N PRO A 191 8.06 -55.85 -21.39
CA PRO A 191 7.50 -55.39 -20.08
C PRO A 191 8.50 -55.53 -18.88
N ASP A 192 8.29 -55.06 -17.63
CA ASP A 192 7.26 -55.31 -16.60
C ASP A 192 7.33 -54.22 -15.48
N GLN A 193 6.18 -53.93 -14.87
CA GLN A 193 5.85 -53.01 -13.74
C GLN A 193 6.34 -53.49 -12.34
N PRO A 194 6.03 -52.80 -11.21
CA PRO A 194 5.90 -51.35 -10.92
C PRO A 194 6.62 -50.95 -9.61
N ASP A 195 6.80 -49.65 -9.34
CA ASP A 195 6.55 -49.13 -7.98
C ASP A 195 6.11 -47.67 -8.04
N ASN A 196 4.92 -47.44 -7.48
CA ASN A 196 4.24 -46.16 -7.38
C ASN A 196 4.89 -45.29 -6.31
N ILE A 197 5.40 -44.12 -6.69
CA ILE A 197 5.46 -42.96 -5.80
C ILE A 197 4.89 -41.79 -6.62
N PRO A 198 3.77 -41.16 -6.21
CA PRO A 198 3.25 -40.02 -6.94
C PRO A 198 4.20 -38.84 -6.73
N GLU A 199 4.99 -38.53 -7.75
CA GLU A 199 5.56 -37.20 -7.95
C GLU A 199 4.38 -36.24 -8.07
N ALA A 200 4.24 -35.38 -7.07
CA ALA A 200 3.33 -34.25 -7.14
C ALA A 200 3.75 -33.44 -8.37
N GLN A 201 2.89 -33.45 -9.38
CA GLN A 201 2.95 -32.51 -10.48
C GLN A 201 2.97 -31.12 -9.84
N ASP A 202 4.10 -30.42 -9.98
CA ASP A 202 4.12 -28.97 -9.95
C ASP A 202 3.18 -28.52 -11.08
N SER A 203 1.89 -28.44 -10.75
CA SER A 203 0.94 -27.70 -11.53
C SER A 203 1.43 -26.26 -11.46
N GLU A 204 2.06 -25.82 -12.55
CA GLU A 204 2.22 -24.42 -12.91
C GLU A 204 0.96 -23.67 -12.46
N THR A 205 1.08 -22.92 -11.37
CA THR A 205 0.04 -22.00 -10.93
C THR A 205 -0.10 -20.98 -12.04
N GLN A 206 -1.09 -21.19 -12.89
CA GLN A 206 -1.67 -20.16 -13.74
C GLN A 206 -1.88 -18.93 -12.85
N ASN A 207 -1.19 -17.83 -13.19
CA ASN A 207 -1.41 -16.51 -12.63
C ASN A 207 -2.85 -16.09 -12.94
N GLY A 208 -3.80 -16.50 -12.11
CA GLY A 208 -5.12 -15.89 -12.07
C GLY A 208 -4.99 -14.57 -11.33
N ALA A 209 -5.03 -13.46 -12.07
CA ALA A 209 -5.17 -12.12 -11.48
C ALA A 209 -6.34 -12.16 -10.49
N GLY A 210 -6.07 -11.82 -9.24
CA GLY A 210 -7.08 -11.78 -8.19
C GLY A 210 -8.15 -10.75 -8.52
N THR A 211 -9.27 -10.79 -7.82
CA THR A 211 -10.14 -9.61 -7.79
C THR A 211 -9.45 -8.57 -6.91
N PRO A 212 -9.20 -7.34 -7.40
CA PRO A 212 -8.56 -6.31 -6.59
C PRO A 212 -9.33 -6.05 -5.31
N VAL A 213 -8.60 -5.90 -4.21
CA VAL A 213 -9.18 -5.68 -2.88
C VAL A 213 -8.46 -4.57 -2.13
N CYS A 214 -9.11 -4.02 -1.11
CA CYS A 214 -8.48 -3.10 -0.17
C CYS A 214 -8.78 -3.48 1.28
N ALA A 215 -7.95 -3.00 2.18
CA ALA A 215 -8.24 -2.92 3.61
C ALA A 215 -7.86 -1.54 4.11
N GLY A 216 -8.66 -0.95 4.99
CA GLY A 216 -8.39 0.40 5.47
C GLY A 216 -9.06 0.72 6.79
N GLU A 217 -8.45 1.67 7.50
CA GLU A 217 -8.86 2.13 8.81
C GLU A 217 -8.65 3.65 8.95
N LEU A 218 -9.51 4.29 9.74
CA LEU A 218 -9.30 5.66 10.23
C LEU A 218 -8.54 5.58 11.56
N ARG A 219 -7.36 6.20 11.61
CA ARG A 219 -6.45 6.14 12.75
C ARG A 219 -6.32 7.49 13.45
N ARG A 220 -6.07 7.44 14.75
CA ARG A 220 -5.69 8.60 15.57
C ARG A 220 -4.31 8.40 16.17
N TRP A 221 -3.48 9.43 16.01
CA TRP A 221 -2.07 9.43 16.38
C TRP A 221 -1.82 10.50 17.45
N THR A 222 -1.42 10.08 18.65
CA THR A 222 -1.12 10.99 19.76
C THR A 222 0.21 10.61 20.41
N HIS A 223 0.68 11.44 21.34
CA HIS A 223 1.89 11.17 22.12
C HIS A 223 1.90 9.74 22.71
N GLY A 224 2.97 9.00 22.45
CA GLY A 224 3.12 7.62 22.88
C GLY A 224 2.71 6.57 21.83
N HIS A 225 2.04 6.96 20.74
CA HIS A 225 1.65 6.04 19.67
C HIS A 225 2.83 5.68 18.75
N TYR A 226 2.81 4.48 18.18
CA TYR A 226 3.83 3.94 17.26
C TYR A 226 3.35 2.67 16.54
N THR A 227 4.08 2.25 15.51
CA THR A 227 4.16 0.84 15.10
C THR A 227 5.61 0.35 15.06
N LEU A 228 5.79 -0.96 15.05
CA LEU A 228 7.10 -1.62 14.99
C LEU A 228 7.09 -2.64 13.85
N VAL A 229 8.25 -2.79 13.21
CA VAL A 229 8.52 -3.96 12.38
C VAL A 229 8.56 -5.21 13.26
N HIS A 230 7.98 -6.30 12.77
CA HIS A 230 7.93 -7.56 13.52
C HIS A 230 7.98 -8.79 12.63
N ASP A 231 8.52 -9.89 13.16
CA ASP A 231 8.74 -11.18 12.48
C ASP A 231 7.52 -11.77 11.73
N THR A 232 6.30 -11.40 12.11
CA THR A 232 5.05 -11.90 11.51
C THR A 232 4.34 -10.88 10.62
N GLN A 233 5.05 -9.84 10.19
CA GLN A 233 4.52 -8.87 9.24
C GLN A 233 4.49 -9.54 7.87
N ALA A 234 3.30 -9.62 7.27
CA ALA A 234 3.19 -10.11 5.90
C ALA A 234 3.94 -9.14 4.98
N THR A 235 4.80 -9.70 4.13
CA THR A 235 5.40 -8.94 3.04
C THR A 235 4.81 -9.44 1.73
N GLU A 236 4.09 -8.55 1.06
CA GLU A 236 3.34 -8.82 -0.16
C GLU A 236 3.32 -7.53 -0.97
N PHE A 237 3.16 -7.67 -2.29
CA PHE A 237 2.98 -6.54 -3.18
C PHE A 237 1.69 -5.81 -2.82
N ALA A 238 1.79 -4.51 -2.60
CA ALA A 238 0.65 -3.70 -2.17
C ALA A 238 0.91 -2.22 -2.40
N LEU A 239 -0.17 -1.48 -2.69
CA LEU A 239 -0.18 -0.03 -2.75
C LEU A 239 -0.70 0.52 -1.42
N ASP A 240 0.16 1.20 -0.67
CA ASP A 240 -0.25 1.95 0.50
C ASP A 240 -0.77 3.34 0.12
N LEU A 241 -1.88 3.73 0.72
CA LEU A 241 -2.47 5.06 0.62
C LEU A 241 -2.58 5.66 2.02
N LEU A 242 -1.95 6.82 2.22
CA LEU A 242 -2.00 7.58 3.46
C LEU A 242 -2.57 8.96 3.17
N PHE A 243 -3.69 9.31 3.82
CA PHE A 243 -4.28 10.63 3.74
C PHE A 243 -4.37 11.27 5.13
N PHE A 244 -3.60 12.34 5.37
CA PHE A 244 -3.47 12.95 6.70
C PHE A 244 -4.45 14.11 6.90
N CYS A 245 -4.97 14.21 8.13
CA CYS A 245 -5.89 15.26 8.54
C CYS A 245 -5.45 15.89 9.87
N GLY A 246 -5.51 17.22 9.95
CA GLY A 246 -5.28 17.94 11.20
C GLY A 246 -3.85 17.80 11.74
N CYS A 247 -2.86 17.80 10.87
CA CYS A 247 -1.42 17.82 11.16
C CYS A 247 -0.75 19.18 10.90
N GLU A 248 -1.52 20.29 10.79
CA GLU A 248 -0.97 21.66 10.78
C GLU A 248 0.11 21.90 11.86
N ASP A 249 1.26 22.48 11.50
CA ASP A 249 2.42 22.68 12.39
C ASP A 249 3.01 21.38 13.00
N TRP A 250 2.82 20.22 12.36
CA TRP A 250 3.51 19.00 12.77
C TRP A 250 4.94 18.99 12.25
N GLU A 251 5.89 18.73 13.15
CA GLU A 251 7.32 18.73 12.83
C GLU A 251 7.87 17.29 12.86
N PRO A 252 8.80 16.91 11.96
CA PRO A 252 9.39 15.56 11.94
C PRO A 252 10.02 15.13 13.28
N GLU A 253 10.53 16.08 14.05
CA GLU A 253 11.13 15.89 15.38
C GLU A 253 10.13 15.35 16.40
N TYR A 254 8.82 15.46 16.14
CA TYR A 254 7.78 14.90 16.99
C TYR A 254 7.60 13.39 16.79
N GLY A 255 8.13 12.83 15.70
CA GLY A 255 7.80 11.47 15.24
C GLY A 255 6.47 11.45 14.49
N GLY A 256 5.84 10.27 14.40
CA GLY A 256 4.54 10.10 13.72
C GLY A 256 4.64 9.99 12.19
N PHE A 257 5.81 10.21 11.60
CA PHE A 257 6.06 9.91 10.19
C PHE A 257 6.08 8.39 9.93
N THR A 258 5.71 8.00 8.73
CA THR A 258 5.81 6.62 8.26
C THR A 258 7.14 6.43 7.54
N SER A 259 7.97 5.51 8.03
CA SER A 259 9.25 5.14 7.42
C SER A 259 9.14 3.78 6.75
N TYR A 260 9.65 3.68 5.52
CA TYR A 260 9.76 2.47 4.72
C TYR A 260 11.23 2.05 4.68
N ILE A 261 11.50 0.78 4.95
CA ILE A 261 12.85 0.23 5.08
C ILE A 261 13.00 -1.09 4.32
N ALA A 262 14.20 -1.37 3.84
CA ALA A 262 14.54 -2.65 3.23
C ALA A 262 14.62 -3.76 4.30
N LYS A 263 14.14 -4.95 3.95
CA LYS A 263 14.02 -6.07 4.88
C LYS A 263 15.35 -6.72 5.16
N GLY A 264 15.73 -6.72 6.44
CA GLY A 264 17.00 -7.28 6.89
C GLY A 264 18.19 -6.33 6.72
N GLU A 265 17.93 -5.08 6.36
CA GLU A 265 18.94 -4.05 6.12
C GLU A 265 18.69 -2.84 7.03
N ASP A 266 19.73 -2.01 7.20
CA ASP A 266 19.67 -0.76 7.97
C ASP A 266 19.38 0.46 7.06
N GLU A 267 18.84 0.21 5.86
CA GLU A 267 18.55 1.23 4.84
C GLU A 267 17.10 1.74 4.95
N GLU A 268 16.96 3.05 5.14
CA GLU A 268 15.68 3.75 5.00
C GLU A 268 15.48 4.15 3.55
N LEU A 269 14.40 3.65 2.95
CA LEU A 269 14.06 3.86 1.54
C LEU A 269 13.26 5.17 1.36
N LEU A 270 12.30 5.41 2.24
CA LEU A 270 11.39 6.55 2.14
C LEU A 270 10.84 6.94 3.51
N THR A 271 10.67 8.24 3.73
CA THR A 271 9.93 8.79 4.87
C THR A 271 8.76 9.65 4.38
N VAL A 272 7.54 9.31 4.83
CA VAL A 272 6.32 10.08 4.58
C VAL A 272 5.94 10.85 5.84
N ASN A 273 6.02 12.17 5.76
CA ASN A 273 5.67 13.08 6.85
C ASN A 273 4.16 13.41 6.84
N PRO A 274 3.50 13.57 8.00
CA PRO A 274 2.13 14.05 8.06
C PRO A 274 2.03 15.46 7.45
N GLU A 275 1.26 15.62 6.38
CA GLU A 275 1.00 16.91 5.73
C GLU A 275 -0.50 17.02 5.39
N ASP A 276 -1.10 18.15 5.75
CA ASP A 276 -2.54 18.39 5.62
C ASP A 276 -3.01 18.28 4.15
N ASN A 277 -4.14 17.60 3.96
CA ASN A 277 -4.78 17.43 2.64
C ASN A 277 -3.85 16.85 1.57
N CYS A 278 -2.85 16.06 1.97
CA CYS A 278 -1.93 15.39 1.07
C CYS A 278 -2.22 13.89 1.05
N LEU A 279 -2.26 13.32 -0.16
CA LEU A 279 -2.37 11.89 -0.40
C LEU A 279 -0.98 11.34 -0.75
N ALA A 280 -0.43 10.50 0.11
CA ALA A 280 0.77 9.74 -0.20
C ALA A 280 0.39 8.36 -0.74
N LEU A 281 0.96 8.00 -1.88
CA LEU A 281 0.88 6.66 -2.46
C LEU A 281 2.28 6.05 -2.44
N VAL A 282 2.41 4.83 -1.94
CA VAL A 282 3.70 4.12 -1.89
C VAL A 282 3.48 2.66 -2.27
N TYR A 283 4.12 2.20 -3.34
CA TYR A 283 4.13 0.79 -3.69
C TYR A 283 5.19 0.05 -2.89
N ARG A 284 4.82 -1.07 -2.29
CA ARG A 284 5.72 -1.95 -1.56
C ARG A 284 5.82 -3.29 -2.25
N ASP A 285 7.04 -3.82 -2.29
CA ASP A 285 7.32 -5.19 -2.67
C ASP A 285 7.39 -6.14 -1.44
N LYS A 286 7.88 -7.36 -1.67
CA LYS A 286 8.04 -8.40 -0.64
C LYS A 286 9.24 -8.19 0.30
N GLU A 287 10.12 -7.24 -0.01
CA GLU A 287 11.29 -6.91 0.81
C GLU A 287 11.22 -5.50 1.40
N THR A 288 10.09 -4.81 1.23
CA THR A 288 9.82 -3.51 1.85
C THR A 288 8.95 -3.67 3.09
N MET A 289 9.42 -3.16 4.23
CA MET A 289 8.66 -3.06 5.47
C MET A 289 8.41 -1.60 5.81
N LYS A 290 7.41 -1.33 6.66
CA LYS A 290 7.12 0.02 7.14
C LYS A 290 6.79 0.06 8.61
N PHE A 291 7.01 1.21 9.23
CA PHE A 291 6.55 1.52 10.57
C PHE A 291 6.25 3.01 10.75
N VAL A 292 5.41 3.35 11.74
CA VAL A 292 5.14 4.73 12.16
C VAL A 292 6.01 5.03 13.36
N LYS A 293 6.88 6.05 13.24
CA LYS A 293 7.81 6.43 14.28
C LYS A 293 7.08 6.86 15.55
N TYR A 294 7.58 6.43 16.69
CA TYR A 294 7.08 6.83 18.01
C TYR A 294 6.90 8.34 18.16
N ILE A 295 5.70 8.75 18.58
CA ILE A 295 5.36 10.16 18.81
C ILE A 295 5.81 10.59 20.19
N ASN A 296 6.86 11.41 20.26
CA ASN A 296 7.51 11.80 21.51
C ASN A 296 6.87 13.03 22.17
N HIS A 297 7.35 13.38 23.35
CA HIS A 297 6.78 14.42 24.22
C HIS A 297 6.84 15.82 23.60
N ARG A 298 7.74 16.05 22.63
CA ARG A 298 7.84 17.33 21.92
C ARG A 298 6.57 17.64 21.13
N SER A 299 5.81 16.63 20.71
CA SER A 299 4.51 16.81 20.05
C SER A 299 3.53 17.64 20.88
N LEU A 300 3.65 17.65 22.22
CA LEU A 300 2.80 18.45 23.09
C LEU A 300 3.07 19.97 22.98
N ALA A 301 4.19 20.38 22.40
CA ALA A 301 4.46 21.78 22.09
C ALA A 301 3.39 22.36 21.15
N ARG A 302 2.77 21.51 20.32
CA ARG A 302 1.69 21.87 19.40
C ARG A 302 0.44 22.38 20.10
N LEU A 303 0.18 21.94 21.34
CA LEU A 303 -0.96 22.43 22.14
C LEU A 303 -0.90 23.94 22.44
N LYS A 304 0.28 24.56 22.31
CA LYS A 304 0.44 26.02 22.44
C LYS A 304 -0.22 26.80 21.30
N LYS A 305 -0.24 26.22 20.09
CA LYS A 305 -0.87 26.80 18.89
C LYS A 305 -2.28 26.27 18.68
N HIS A 306 -2.52 24.99 19.00
CA HIS A 306 -3.76 24.27 18.74
C HIS A 306 -4.32 23.64 20.04
N LEU A 307 -4.95 24.46 20.89
CA LEU A 307 -5.34 24.09 22.28
C LEU A 307 -6.23 22.84 22.40
N ASN A 308 -7.02 22.53 21.38
CA ASN A 308 -7.98 21.41 21.40
C ASN A 308 -7.52 20.19 20.59
N ARG A 309 -6.36 20.26 19.91
CA ARG A 309 -5.91 19.23 18.98
C ARG A 309 -4.73 18.45 19.56
N ILE A 310 -5.02 17.27 20.08
CA ILE A 310 -4.02 16.34 20.60
C ILE A 310 -3.67 15.37 19.48
N GLY A 311 -2.53 15.59 18.82
CA GLY A 311 -2.09 14.71 17.74
C GLY A 311 -2.75 15.00 16.39
N PHE A 312 -2.85 13.99 15.53
CA PHE A 312 -3.45 14.09 14.19
C PHE A 312 -4.19 12.79 13.83
N TRP A 313 -4.87 12.80 12.68
CA TRP A 313 -5.57 11.63 12.14
C TRP A 313 -5.06 11.28 10.75
N ASP A 314 -5.24 10.03 10.36
CA ASP A 314 -5.09 9.66 8.96
C ASP A 314 -6.11 8.59 8.55
N PHE A 315 -6.38 8.54 7.25
CA PHE A 315 -7.01 7.41 6.60
C PHE A 315 -5.89 6.58 5.98
N SER A 316 -5.73 5.35 6.46
CA SER A 316 -4.67 4.43 6.03
C SER A 316 -5.30 3.26 5.32
N PHE A 317 -5.11 3.19 4.01
CA PHE A 317 -5.60 2.13 3.14
C PHE A 317 -4.44 1.37 2.50
N VAL A 318 -4.70 0.11 2.19
CA VAL A 318 -3.79 -0.76 1.42
C VAL A 318 -4.61 -1.43 0.33
N TYR A 319 -4.15 -1.32 -0.91
CA TYR A 319 -4.77 -1.92 -2.09
C TYR A 319 -3.88 -3.04 -2.62
N TYR A 320 -4.53 -4.07 -3.16
CA TYR A 320 -3.91 -5.26 -3.70
C TYR A 320 -4.55 -5.53 -5.06
N GLU A 321 -3.72 -5.87 -6.04
CA GLU A 321 -4.14 -6.42 -7.34
C GLU A 321 -4.80 -7.80 -7.18
#